data_AF-A0A7Y4WW60-F1
#
_entry.id   AF-A0A7Y4WW60-F1
#
_cell.length_a   1.000
_cell.length_b   1.000
_cell.length_c   1.000
_cell.angle_alpha   90.00
_cell.angle_beta   90.00
_cell.angle_gamma   90.00
#
_symmetry.space_group_name_H-M   'P 1'
#
loop_
_entity.id
_entity.type
_entity.pdbx_description
1 polymer ?
#
loop_
_entity_poly.entity_id
_entity_poly.type
_entity_poly.pdbx_seq_one_letter_code
_entity_poly.pdbx_strand_id
1 'polypeptide(L)'
;MGSDTLQPAVDDPDGPAGVAGSSPLLIEFAAPATLLREQDRPSALPILGNGPPGTFVLLRNGLRVSLPTDQIVDADDTGGVVRASFGGMAFTGVRDGQLTFARVREVQPPERLSPDRSHEMRLDPGWVAAVYDRGRRVWPEP
;
A
#
# COMPACT_ATOMS: atom_id res chain seq x y z
N MET A 1 20.48 16.17 61.65
CA MET A 1 20.51 17.02 60.44
C MET A 1 20.68 16.03 59.29
N GLY A 2 19.60 15.54 58.67
CA GLY A 2 18.92 16.19 57.53
C GLY A 2 19.84 16.03 56.30
N SER A 3 19.53 15.36 55.19
CA SER A 3 18.29 15.02 54.48
C SER A 3 18.63 13.85 53.52
N ASP A 4 17.73 12.90 53.22
CA ASP A 4 16.91 12.86 51.98
C ASP A 4 17.78 13.00 50.70
N THR A 5 17.80 12.08 49.72
CA THR A 5 16.65 11.74 48.86
C THR A 5 17.00 10.57 47.90
N LEU A 6 15.95 9.80 47.56
CA LEU A 6 15.75 8.78 46.52
C LEU A 6 16.54 8.90 45.18
N GLN A 7 16.83 7.72 44.62
CA GLN A 7 17.02 7.36 43.19
C GLN A 7 15.83 7.82 42.30
N PRO A 8 15.91 7.88 40.94
CA PRO A 8 16.39 6.76 40.11
C PRO A 8 17.10 7.10 38.78
N ALA A 9 17.50 6.00 38.12
CA ALA A 9 18.03 5.90 36.78
C ALA A 9 17.21 6.70 35.75
N VAL A 10 17.92 7.43 34.91
CA VAL A 10 17.40 7.93 33.65
C VAL A 10 17.36 6.77 32.67
N ASP A 11 16.16 6.23 32.45
CA ASP A 11 15.78 5.61 31.19
C ASP A 11 16.06 6.62 30.07
N ASP A 12 16.79 6.20 29.04
CA ASP A 12 16.86 6.88 27.74
C ASP A 12 15.78 6.28 26.82
N PRO A 13 14.60 6.92 26.65
CA PRO A 13 13.66 6.56 25.61
C PRO A 13 13.82 7.52 24.42
N ASP A 14 14.91 7.44 23.68
CA ASP A 14 15.03 8.16 22.40
C ASP A 14 15.82 7.34 21.35
N GLY A 15 15.30 6.14 21.06
CA GLY A 15 15.43 5.59 19.72
C GLY A 15 14.39 6.27 18.82
N PRO A 16 14.72 6.68 17.57
CA PRO A 16 13.78 7.42 16.74
C PRO A 16 12.52 6.58 16.51
N ALA A 17 11.43 7.03 17.14
CA ALA A 17 10.07 6.58 16.89
C ALA A 17 9.64 7.02 15.49
N GLY A 18 10.09 6.29 14.48
CA GLY A 18 9.37 6.13 13.21
C GLY A 18 8.38 4.98 13.37
N VAL A 19 7.25 5.26 14.01
CA VAL A 19 6.01 4.46 14.10
C VAL A 19 6.13 3.05 13.51
N ALA A 20 6.25 2.04 14.37
CA ALA A 20 5.92 0.65 14.06
C ALA A 20 4.40 0.53 13.84
N GLY A 21 3.90 1.17 12.79
CA GLY A 21 2.55 1.02 12.29
C GLY A 21 2.58 -0.26 11.46
N SER A 22 2.11 -1.35 12.07
CA SER A 22 1.94 -2.68 11.49
C SER A 22 2.04 -2.71 9.96
N SER A 23 2.99 -3.47 9.40
CA SER A 23 3.30 -3.41 7.96
C SER A 23 2.02 -3.35 7.11
N PRO A 24 1.94 -2.37 6.20
CA PRO A 24 0.76 -2.18 5.35
C PRO A 24 0.44 -3.45 4.55
N LEU A 25 -0.78 -3.50 4.02
CA LEU A 25 -1.16 -4.55 3.07
C LEU A 25 -0.11 -4.62 1.95
N LEU A 26 0.49 -5.78 1.76
CA LEU A 26 1.45 -6.04 0.68
C LEU A 26 0.83 -7.05 -0.28
N ILE A 27 0.87 -6.74 -1.57
CA ILE A 27 0.45 -7.65 -2.64
C ILE A 27 1.69 -8.00 -3.47
N GLU A 28 1.97 -9.30 -3.58
CA GLU A 28 2.94 -9.85 -4.54
C GLU A 28 2.17 -10.37 -5.75
N PHE A 29 2.54 -9.89 -6.94
CA PHE A 29 1.89 -10.25 -8.19
C PHE A 29 2.53 -11.48 -8.85
N ALA A 30 1.73 -12.20 -9.62
CA ALA A 30 2.19 -13.38 -10.36
C ALA A 30 3.31 -13.00 -11.34
N ALA A 31 4.43 -13.72 -11.25
CA ALA A 31 5.58 -13.49 -12.11
C ALA A 31 5.42 -14.15 -13.50
N PRO A 32 6.07 -13.63 -14.55
CA PRO A 32 6.81 -12.37 -14.54
C PRO A 32 5.86 -11.16 -14.63
N ALA A 33 6.21 -10.10 -13.91
CA ALA A 33 5.52 -8.83 -13.91
C ALA A 33 6.50 -7.65 -13.85
N THR A 34 6.07 -6.48 -14.33
CA THR A 34 6.83 -5.21 -14.22
C THR A 34 5.92 -4.06 -13.78
N LEU A 35 6.52 -3.02 -13.21
CA LEU A 35 5.80 -1.80 -12.84
C LEU A 35 5.82 -0.79 -14.00
N LEU A 36 4.65 -0.26 -14.31
CA LEU A 36 4.48 0.88 -15.19
C LEU A 36 3.94 2.06 -14.39
N ARG A 37 4.68 3.15 -14.35
CA ARG A 37 4.26 4.42 -13.72
C ARG A 37 4.02 5.44 -14.81
N GLU A 38 2.85 6.05 -14.82
CA GLU A 38 2.58 7.19 -15.68
C GLU A 38 3.42 8.38 -15.24
N GLN A 39 3.82 9.19 -16.22
CA GLN A 39 4.52 10.44 -15.93
C GLN A 39 3.54 11.42 -15.32
N ASP A 40 4.04 12.22 -14.38
CA ASP A 40 3.29 13.36 -13.89
C ASP A 40 3.06 14.34 -15.04
N ARG A 41 1.80 14.68 -15.27
CA ARG A 41 1.38 15.60 -16.32
C ARG A 41 0.48 16.64 -15.70
N PRO A 42 0.84 17.93 -15.75
CA PRO A 42 -0.04 18.98 -15.29
C PRO A 42 -1.35 18.92 -16.07
N SER A 43 -2.48 18.87 -15.35
CA SER A 43 -3.79 18.93 -15.98
C SER A 43 -3.97 20.29 -16.65
N ALA A 44 -4.38 20.29 -17.92
CA ALA A 44 -4.73 21.52 -18.63
C ALA A 44 -6.07 22.10 -18.16
N LEU A 45 -6.78 21.41 -17.27
CA LEU A 45 -8.05 21.82 -16.69
C LEU A 45 -7.83 22.27 -15.23
N PRO A 46 -8.57 23.29 -14.75
CA PRO A 46 -8.51 23.76 -13.38
C PRO A 46 -9.24 22.80 -12.42
N ILE A 47 -8.84 21.53 -12.42
CA ILE A 47 -9.39 20.49 -11.55
C ILE A 47 -8.50 20.42 -10.32
N LEU A 48 -9.08 20.72 -9.16
CA LEU A 48 -8.43 20.47 -7.87
C LEU A 48 -8.47 18.96 -7.60
N GLY A 49 -7.29 18.33 -7.51
CA GLY A 49 -7.13 16.93 -7.14
C GLY A 49 -7.41 15.92 -8.27
N ASN A 50 -6.42 15.62 -9.12
CA ASN A 50 -6.54 14.54 -10.12
C ASN A 50 -6.08 13.16 -9.60
N GLY A 51 -5.68 13.07 -8.34
CA GLY A 51 -4.89 11.93 -7.88
C GLY A 51 -3.43 12.00 -8.38
N PRO A 52 -2.54 11.18 -7.83
CA PRO A 52 -1.22 10.95 -8.41
C PRO A 52 -1.33 10.20 -9.76
N PRO A 53 -0.31 10.28 -10.62
CA PRO A 53 -0.27 9.55 -11.89
C PRO A 53 -0.52 8.05 -11.70
N GLY A 54 -1.16 7.41 -12.68
CA GLY A 54 -1.52 6.00 -12.55
C GLY A 54 -0.28 5.09 -12.40
N THR A 55 -0.40 4.08 -11.53
CA THR A 55 0.58 3.01 -11.36
C THR A 55 -0.08 1.70 -11.73
N PHE A 56 0.63 0.88 -12.51
CA PHE A 56 0.07 -0.34 -13.09
C PHE A 56 1.07 -1.48 -12.97
N VAL A 57 0.53 -2.69 -12.82
CA VAL A 57 1.29 -3.93 -12.97
C VAL A 57 1.06 -4.46 -14.38
N LEU A 58 2.15 -4.69 -15.10
CA LEU A 58 2.12 -5.37 -16.40
C LEU A 58 2.44 -6.84 -16.20
N LEU A 59 1.47 -7.71 -16.48
CA LEU A 59 1.66 -9.16 -16.44
C LEU A 59 2.18 -9.68 -17.79
N ARG A 60 2.75 -10.90 -17.79
CA ARG A 60 3.33 -11.55 -18.98
C ARG A 60 2.43 -11.54 -20.24
N ASN A 61 1.12 -11.64 -20.07
CA ASN A 61 0.14 -11.66 -21.16
C ASN A 61 -0.18 -10.26 -21.73
N GLY A 62 0.54 -9.22 -21.28
CA GLY A 62 0.26 -7.83 -21.64
C GLY A 62 -0.92 -7.22 -20.88
N LEU A 63 -1.53 -7.96 -19.94
CA LEU A 63 -2.58 -7.42 -19.10
C LEU A 63 -2.01 -6.32 -18.20
N ARG A 64 -2.71 -5.19 -18.15
CA ARG A 64 -2.40 -4.04 -17.32
C ARG A 64 -3.39 -3.97 -16.16
N VAL A 65 -2.90 -4.22 -14.94
CA VAL A 65 -3.69 -4.12 -13.71
C VAL A 65 -3.48 -2.73 -13.12
N SER A 66 -4.55 -1.95 -12.99
CA SER A 66 -4.50 -0.61 -12.36
C SER A 66 -4.44 -0.73 -10.84
N LEU A 67 -3.54 0.03 -10.21
CA LEU A 67 -3.41 0.10 -8.77
C LEU A 67 -3.95 1.43 -8.24
N PRO A 68 -4.49 1.48 -7.01
CA PRO A 68 -4.82 2.72 -6.34
C PRO A 68 -3.52 3.46 -5.95
N THR A 69 -2.93 4.21 -6.89
CA THR A 69 -1.61 4.86 -6.70
C THR A 69 -1.56 5.72 -5.45
N ASP A 70 -2.66 6.41 -5.15
CA ASP A 70 -2.77 7.28 -3.98
C ASP A 70 -2.69 6.51 -2.65
N GLN A 71 -2.74 5.19 -2.67
CA GLN A 71 -2.57 4.32 -1.52
C GLN A 71 -1.21 3.63 -1.46
N ILE A 72 -0.41 3.67 -2.53
CA ILE A 72 0.89 3.01 -2.60
C ILE A 72 1.87 3.77 -1.69
N VAL A 73 2.49 3.04 -0.76
CA VAL A 73 3.57 3.57 0.11
C VAL A 73 4.94 3.08 -0.32
N ASP A 74 5.01 1.92 -0.96
CA ASP A 74 6.23 1.36 -1.55
C ASP A 74 5.86 0.39 -2.68
N ALA A 75 6.69 0.33 -3.71
CA ALA A 75 6.53 -0.66 -4.78
C ALA A 75 7.83 -0.87 -5.57
N ASP A 76 8.18 -2.14 -5.79
CA ASP A 76 9.34 -2.57 -6.55
C ASP A 76 8.97 -3.68 -7.55
N ASP A 77 9.76 -3.82 -8.61
CA ASP A 77 9.59 -4.85 -9.65
C ASP A 77 10.86 -5.70 -9.86
N THR A 78 11.65 -5.85 -8.79
CA THR A 78 12.97 -6.49 -8.86
C THR A 78 12.85 -7.96 -9.25
N GLY A 79 13.67 -8.39 -10.21
CA GLY A 79 13.73 -9.80 -10.62
C GLY A 79 12.49 -10.29 -11.37
N GLY A 80 11.67 -9.38 -11.94
CA GLY A 80 10.44 -9.74 -12.65
C GLY A 80 9.30 -10.14 -11.72
N VAL A 81 9.39 -9.80 -10.43
CA VAL A 81 8.32 -9.95 -9.45
C VAL A 81 7.91 -8.56 -9.02
N VAL A 82 6.62 -8.25 -9.09
CA VAL A 82 6.11 -6.97 -8.60
C VAL A 82 5.57 -7.14 -7.19
N ARG A 83 5.99 -6.24 -6.31
CA ARG A 83 5.47 -6.08 -4.95
C ARG A 83 4.98 -4.66 -4.76
N ALA A 84 3.76 -4.52 -4.23
CA ALA A 84 3.18 -3.22 -3.93
C ALA A 84 2.59 -3.21 -2.52
N SER A 85 3.02 -2.24 -1.72
CA SER A 85 2.55 -2.00 -0.36
C SER A 85 1.56 -0.85 -0.33
N PHE A 86 0.45 -1.03 0.39
CA PHE A 86 -0.67 -0.08 0.43
C PHE A 86 -0.98 0.37 1.85
N GLY A 87 -0.82 1.67 2.11
CA GLY A 87 -0.90 2.23 3.47
C GLY A 87 -2.32 2.32 4.05
N GLY A 88 -3.34 2.40 3.21
CA GLY A 88 -4.75 2.54 3.64
C GLY A 88 -5.69 1.54 3.00
N MET A 89 -5.17 0.42 2.50
CA MET A 89 -5.97 -0.70 1.98
C MET A 89 -5.95 -1.89 2.95
N ALA A 90 -7.02 -2.66 2.96
CA ALA A 90 -7.12 -3.91 3.71
C ALA A 90 -7.65 -5.03 2.80
N PHE A 91 -7.16 -6.25 2.97
CA PHE A 91 -7.73 -7.43 2.33
C PHE A 91 -9.00 -7.84 3.07
N THR A 92 -10.11 -8.01 2.33
CA THR A 92 -11.43 -8.33 2.90
C THR A 92 -11.92 -9.72 2.53
N GLY A 93 -11.05 -10.56 1.94
CA GLY A 93 -11.36 -11.92 1.53
C GLY A 93 -11.65 -12.07 0.04
N VAL A 94 -12.16 -13.25 -0.33
CA VAL A 94 -12.58 -13.58 -1.70
C VAL A 94 -14.08 -13.32 -1.84
N ARG A 95 -14.50 -12.55 -2.86
CA ARG A 95 -15.90 -12.30 -3.22
C ARG A 95 -16.08 -12.56 -4.71
N ASP A 96 -17.10 -13.32 -5.08
CA ASP A 96 -17.39 -13.66 -6.48
C ASP A 96 -16.18 -14.26 -7.23
N GLY A 97 -15.34 -15.02 -6.51
CA GLY A 97 -14.11 -15.60 -7.05
C GLY A 97 -12.92 -14.63 -7.19
N GLN A 98 -13.06 -13.38 -6.75
CA GLN A 98 -12.02 -12.35 -6.83
C GLN A 98 -11.47 -11.97 -5.45
N LEU A 99 -10.17 -11.69 -5.39
CA LEU A 99 -9.54 -11.11 -4.20
C LEU A 99 -10.02 -9.68 -4.04
N THR A 100 -10.64 -9.37 -2.90
CA THR A 100 -11.25 -8.05 -2.65
C THR A 100 -10.45 -7.28 -1.61
N PHE A 101 -10.22 -6.01 -1.91
CA PHE A 101 -9.49 -5.08 -1.05
C PHE A 101 -10.29 -3.80 -0.88
N ALA A 102 -10.44 -3.35 0.37
CA ALA A 102 -11.18 -2.15 0.71
C ALA A 102 -10.24 -1.04 1.17
N ARG A 103 -10.54 0.19 0.76
CA ARG A 103 -9.94 1.40 1.29
C ARG A 103 -10.48 1.64 2.69
N VAL A 104 -9.61 1.60 3.70
CA VAL A 104 -9.96 1.79 5.11
C VAL A 104 -9.52 3.14 5.68
N ARG A 105 -8.60 3.84 5.00
CA ARG A 105 -8.21 5.22 5.30
C ARG A 105 -7.55 5.87 4.09
N GLU A 106 -7.46 7.19 4.11
CA GLU A 106 -6.62 7.94 3.17
C GLU A 106 -5.19 8.03 3.67
N VAL A 107 -4.21 7.99 2.78
CA VAL A 107 -2.78 8.20 3.11
C VAL A 107 -2.22 9.49 2.52
N GLN A 108 -2.88 10.06 1.51
CA GLN A 108 -2.56 11.36 0.94
C GLN A 108 -3.51 12.43 1.47
N PRO A 109 -3.07 13.70 1.54
CA PRO A 109 -3.94 14.79 1.92
C PRO A 109 -5.04 15.03 0.86
N PRO A 110 -6.22 15.57 1.25
CA PRO A 110 -7.40 15.66 0.38
C PRO A 110 -7.14 16.36 -0.97
N GLU A 111 -6.25 17.34 -1.02
CA GLU A 111 -5.94 18.13 -2.20
C GLU A 111 -5.22 17.31 -3.29
N ARG A 112 -4.64 16.16 -2.91
CA ARG A 112 -3.96 15.22 -3.83
C ARG A 112 -4.83 14.04 -4.21
N LEU A 113 -6.03 13.91 -3.66
CA LEU A 113 -6.93 12.80 -3.93
C LEU A 113 -7.85 13.14 -5.09
N SER A 114 -8.07 12.17 -5.98
CA SER A 114 -9.15 12.28 -6.96
C SER A 114 -10.51 12.20 -6.26
N PRO A 115 -11.49 13.06 -6.58
CA PRO A 115 -12.87 12.92 -6.14
C PRO A 115 -13.48 11.56 -6.53
N ASP A 116 -13.15 11.03 -7.70
CA ASP A 116 -13.71 9.80 -8.28
C ASP A 116 -12.92 8.54 -7.90
N ARG A 117 -12.16 8.57 -6.82
CA ARG A 117 -11.33 7.44 -6.39
C ARG A 117 -12.19 6.25 -5.96
N SER A 118 -11.80 5.05 -6.37
CA SER A 118 -12.47 3.83 -5.93
C SER A 118 -12.19 3.53 -4.45
N HIS A 119 -13.23 3.03 -3.76
CA HIS A 119 -13.15 2.52 -2.39
C HIS A 119 -12.89 1.02 -2.33
N GLU A 120 -13.01 0.31 -3.45
CA GLU A 120 -12.78 -1.13 -3.55
C GLU A 120 -11.88 -1.44 -4.74
N MET A 121 -10.98 -2.41 -4.57
CA MET A 121 -10.20 -3.02 -5.63
C MET A 121 -10.47 -4.52 -5.63
N ARG A 122 -10.73 -5.08 -6.82
CA ARG A 122 -10.86 -6.52 -7.02
C ARG A 122 -9.80 -7.01 -7.97
N LEU A 123 -9.14 -8.11 -7.63
CA LEU A 123 -8.13 -8.74 -8.45
C LEU A 123 -8.51 -10.19 -8.73
N ASP A 124 -8.26 -10.65 -9.95
CA ASP A 124 -8.31 -12.07 -10.25
C ASP A 124 -7.22 -12.81 -9.45
N PRO A 125 -7.54 -13.94 -8.77
CA PRO A 125 -6.55 -14.71 -8.03
C PRO A 125 -5.34 -15.14 -8.88
N GLY A 126 -5.51 -15.38 -10.18
CA GLY A 126 -4.42 -15.74 -11.09
C GLY A 126 -3.41 -14.62 -11.34
N TRP A 127 -3.71 -13.37 -10.94
CA TRP A 127 -2.79 -12.23 -11.06
C TRP A 127 -1.94 -12.02 -9.81
N VAL A 128 -2.28 -12.68 -8.70
CA VAL A 128 -1.66 -12.49 -7.40
C VAL A 128 -0.93 -13.77 -7.00
N ALA A 129 0.30 -13.65 -6.51
CA ALA A 129 1.06 -14.77 -5.96
C ALA A 129 0.86 -14.90 -4.44
N ALA A 130 0.79 -13.77 -3.74
CA ALA A 130 0.54 -13.73 -2.31
C ALA A 130 0.00 -12.37 -1.86
N VAL A 131 -0.78 -12.39 -0.78
CA VAL A 131 -1.18 -11.20 -0.03
C VAL A 131 -0.67 -11.34 1.40
N TYR A 132 -0.05 -10.29 1.91
CA TYR A 132 0.38 -10.18 3.29
C TYR A 132 -0.33 -9.02 3.98
N ASP A 133 -0.89 -9.27 5.16
CA ASP A 133 -1.40 -8.23 6.06
C ASP A 133 -0.51 -8.21 7.30
N ARG A 134 0.13 -7.06 7.57
CA ARG A 134 1.05 -6.90 8.72
C ARG A 134 2.18 -7.94 8.73
N GLY A 135 2.71 -8.25 7.55
CA GLY A 135 3.77 -9.23 7.34
C GLY A 135 3.32 -10.70 7.41
N ARG A 136 2.06 -10.98 7.77
CA ARG A 136 1.52 -12.34 7.75
C ARG A 136 0.87 -12.62 6.40
N ARG A 137 1.23 -13.73 5.75
CA ARG A 137 0.53 -14.19 4.55
C ARG A 137 -0.92 -14.50 4.90
N VAL A 138 -1.85 -13.81 4.26
CA VAL A 138 -3.30 -14.00 4.42
C VAL A 138 -3.94 -14.60 3.17
N TRP A 139 -3.20 -14.64 2.05
CA TRP A 139 -3.62 -15.35 0.85
C TRP A 139 -2.41 -15.83 0.02
N PRO A 140 -2.49 -17.00 -0.66
CA PRO A 140 -3.45 -18.09 -0.40
C PRO A 140 -3.43 -18.51 1.07
N GLU A 141 -4.56 -19.00 1.57
CA GLU A 141 -4.64 -19.58 2.90
C GLU A 141 -3.64 -20.74 2.99
N PRO A 142 -2.90 -20.86 4.11
CA PRO A 142 -1.92 -21.92 4.30
C PRO A 142 -2.53 -23.33 4.37
#